data_AF-A0A5C7Q2H4-F1
#
_entry.id   AF-A0A5C7Q2H4-F1
#
_cell.length_a   1.000
_cell.length_b   1.000
_cell.length_c   1.000
_cell.angle_alpha   90.00
_cell.angle_beta   90.00
_cell.angle_gamma   90.00
#
_symmetry.space_group_name_H-M   'P 1'
#
loop_
_entity.id
_entity.type
_entity.pdbx_description
1 polymer ?
#
loop_
_entity_poly.entity_id
_entity_poly.type
_entity_poly.pdbx_seq_one_letter_code
_entity_poly.pdbx_strand_id
1 'polypeptide(L)'
;MSDTTPMPLTPTPGRAWRQARERGEIVTLPSGNVARLRPVAVDALLAAGRIPDLLSGIAAKTIWVETDTATIAEQAETAKSFADLINLIVPLAMLEPRIVAEPEGDGEISLDDVEFADKVAIFQLSTGGSTVLKSFRAQQARAMAPVPDGKDVQSAPEQPGGGR
;
A
#
# COMPACT_ATOMS: atom_id res chain seq x y z
N MET A 1 -1.25 15.09 41.57
CA MET A 1 -1.67 13.69 41.40
C MET A 1 -2.83 13.70 40.41
N SER A 2 -2.56 13.43 39.14
CA SER A 2 -3.59 13.46 38.10
C SER A 2 -4.25 12.09 38.05
N ASP A 3 -5.48 12.04 38.55
CA ASP A 3 -6.36 10.88 38.55
C ASP A 3 -6.71 10.53 37.09
N THR A 4 -6.17 9.43 36.58
CA THR A 4 -6.54 8.91 35.26
C THR A 4 -7.50 7.75 35.51
N THR A 5 -8.78 8.06 35.66
CA THR A 5 -9.83 7.05 35.74
C THR A 5 -9.82 6.22 34.45
N PRO A 6 -9.63 4.89 34.50
CA PRO A 6 -9.66 4.07 33.30
C PRO A 6 -11.08 4.06 32.72
N MET A 7 -11.21 4.41 31.43
CA MET A 7 -12.50 4.37 30.73
C MET A 7 -13.05 2.93 30.72
N PRO A 8 -14.36 2.74 30.93
CA PRO A 8 -14.97 1.41 30.94
C PRO A 8 -14.85 0.75 29.56
N LEU A 9 -14.33 -0.48 29.53
CA LEU A 9 -14.18 -1.30 28.32
C LEU A 9 -15.57 -1.73 27.81
N THR A 10 -16.06 -1.03 26.79
CA THR A 10 -17.33 -1.37 26.11
C THR A 10 -17.04 -2.29 24.92
N PRO A 11 -17.80 -3.39 24.71
CA PRO A 11 -17.62 -4.25 23.55
C PRO A 11 -17.77 -3.48 22.24
N THR A 12 -16.80 -3.64 21.34
CA THR A 12 -16.83 -3.00 20.01
C THR A 12 -17.98 -3.57 19.17
N PRO A 13 -18.91 -2.74 18.65
CA PRO A 13 -20.06 -3.22 17.89
C PRO A 13 -19.63 -3.80 16.55
N GLY A 14 -20.32 -4.85 16.06
CA GLY A 14 -19.96 -5.56 14.82
C GLY A 14 -19.78 -4.68 13.57
N ARG A 15 -20.49 -3.56 13.49
CA ARG A 15 -20.31 -2.56 12.41
C ARG A 15 -18.90 -1.95 12.42
N ALA A 16 -18.36 -1.65 13.60
CA ALA A 16 -17.02 -1.10 13.73
C ALA A 16 -15.95 -2.12 13.30
N TRP A 17 -16.18 -3.42 13.56
CA TRP A 17 -15.30 -4.49 13.07
C TRP A 17 -15.29 -4.58 11.53
N ARG A 18 -16.42 -4.34 10.87
CA ARG A 18 -16.53 -4.42 9.40
C ARG A 18 -16.14 -3.15 8.67
N GLN A 19 -16.07 -2.02 9.38
CA GLN A 19 -15.89 -0.69 8.79
C GLN A 19 -14.68 -0.60 7.87
N ALA A 20 -13.53 -1.14 8.28
CA ALA A 20 -12.32 -1.11 7.46
C ALA A 20 -12.49 -1.88 6.13
N ARG A 21 -13.20 -3.01 6.15
CA ARG A 21 -13.48 -3.82 4.97
C ARG A 21 -14.51 -3.17 4.03
N GLU A 22 -15.50 -2.51 4.59
CA GLU A 22 -16.61 -1.89 3.85
C GLU A 22 -16.23 -0.52 3.25
N ARG A 23 -15.52 0.31 4.02
CA ARG A 23 -15.15 1.66 3.58
C ARG A 23 -13.82 1.71 2.84
N GLY A 24 -12.88 0.84 3.20
CA GLY A 24 -11.52 0.91 2.70
C GLY A 24 -10.81 2.24 3.05
N GLU A 25 -9.64 2.41 2.45
CA GLU A 25 -8.77 3.58 2.57
C GLU A 25 -8.33 4.03 1.17
N ILE A 26 -8.37 5.34 0.92
CA ILE A 26 -7.84 5.94 -0.32
C ILE A 26 -6.33 6.06 -0.19
N VAL A 27 -5.60 5.50 -1.17
CA VAL A 27 -4.14 5.52 -1.23
C VAL A 27 -3.66 5.94 -2.61
N THR A 28 -2.50 6.59 -2.66
CA THR A 28 -1.77 6.86 -3.90
C THR A 28 -0.76 5.75 -4.13
N LEU A 29 -0.82 5.14 -5.31
CA LEU A 29 0.04 4.06 -5.76
C LEU A 29 1.35 4.63 -6.34
N PRO A 30 2.42 3.80 -6.46
CA PRO A 30 3.69 4.21 -7.07
C PRO A 30 3.57 4.86 -8.45
N SER A 31 2.64 4.42 -9.28
CA SER A 31 2.34 5.03 -10.59
C SER A 31 1.76 6.46 -10.51
N GLY A 32 1.34 6.90 -9.32
CA GLY A 32 0.58 8.13 -9.11
C GLY A 32 -0.94 7.93 -9.19
N ASN A 33 -1.41 6.74 -9.59
CA ASN A 33 -2.83 6.41 -9.57
C ASN A 33 -3.38 6.37 -8.15
N VAL A 34 -4.65 6.70 -8.00
CA VAL A 34 -5.34 6.70 -6.70
C VAL A 34 -6.35 5.58 -6.66
N ALA A 35 -6.28 4.74 -5.64
CA ALA A 35 -7.17 3.61 -5.45
C ALA A 35 -7.74 3.59 -4.05
N ARG A 36 -8.95 3.02 -3.92
CA ARG A 36 -9.54 2.69 -2.62
C ARG A 36 -9.32 1.22 -2.35
N LEU A 37 -8.56 0.93 -1.30
CA LEU A 37 -8.18 -0.43 -0.90
C LEU A 37 -8.88 -0.84 0.38
N ARG A 38 -9.08 -2.14 0.56
CA ARG A 38 -9.53 -2.73 1.84
C ARG A 38 -8.52 -3.76 2.34
N PRO A 39 -8.46 -3.99 3.67
CA PRO A 39 -7.64 -5.06 4.21
C PRO A 39 -8.13 -6.42 3.72
N VAL A 40 -7.17 -7.30 3.43
CA VAL A 40 -7.40 -8.69 3.02
C VAL A 40 -6.76 -9.63 4.04
N ALA A 41 -7.59 -10.47 4.66
CA ALA A 41 -7.15 -11.50 5.61
C ALA A 41 -6.64 -12.73 4.85
N VAL A 42 -5.34 -12.75 4.53
CA VAL A 42 -4.69 -13.83 3.76
C VAL A 42 -4.76 -15.16 4.51
N ASP A 43 -4.63 -15.13 5.85
CA ASP A 43 -4.78 -16.26 6.75
C ASP A 43 -6.17 -16.91 6.63
N ALA A 44 -7.22 -16.09 6.58
CA ALA A 44 -8.59 -16.57 6.40
C ALA A 44 -8.80 -17.17 5.00
N LEU A 45 -8.17 -16.62 3.97
CA LEU A 45 -8.22 -17.17 2.61
C LEU A 45 -7.48 -18.51 2.51
N LEU A 46 -6.34 -18.64 3.18
CA LEU A 46 -5.58 -19.87 3.27
C LEU A 46 -6.37 -20.96 3.99
N ALA A 47 -6.92 -20.65 5.17
CA ALA A 47 -7.73 -21.59 5.95
C ALA A 47 -9.02 -22.03 5.22
N ALA A 48 -9.58 -21.16 4.38
CA ALA A 48 -10.75 -21.47 3.55
C ALA A 48 -10.41 -22.21 2.24
N GLY A 49 -9.15 -22.54 1.97
CA GLY A 49 -8.72 -23.22 0.74
C GLY A 49 -8.89 -22.39 -0.53
N ARG A 50 -8.95 -21.05 -0.41
CA ARG A 50 -9.10 -20.13 -1.55
C ARG A 50 -7.76 -19.71 -2.15
N ILE A 51 -6.66 -20.03 -1.46
CA ILE A 51 -5.30 -19.94 -1.99
C ILE A 51 -4.93 -21.33 -2.52
N PRO A 52 -4.60 -21.49 -3.80
CA PRO A 52 -4.15 -22.76 -4.35
C PRO A 52 -2.97 -23.35 -3.57
N ASP A 53 -2.92 -24.67 -3.40
CA ASP A 53 -1.89 -25.36 -2.60
C ASP A 53 -0.45 -25.02 -3.01
N LEU A 54 -0.22 -24.79 -4.31
CA LEU A 54 1.06 -24.36 -4.86
C LEU A 54 1.53 -23.01 -4.27
N LEU A 55 0.58 -22.14 -3.91
CA LEU A 55 0.83 -20.79 -3.40
C LEU A 55 0.82 -20.72 -1.86
N SER A 56 0.32 -21.76 -1.19
CA SER A 56 0.20 -21.82 0.28
C SER A 56 1.53 -21.58 0.99
N GLY A 57 2.64 -22.10 0.45
CA GLY A 57 3.97 -21.90 1.02
C GLY A 57 4.44 -20.44 1.01
N ILE A 58 4.12 -19.69 -0.06
CA ILE A 58 4.45 -18.27 -0.15
C ILE A 58 3.49 -17.43 0.69
N ALA A 59 2.19 -17.74 0.66
CA ALA A 59 1.20 -17.06 1.50
C ALA A 59 1.53 -17.21 2.99
N ALA A 60 1.93 -18.41 3.43
CA ALA A 60 2.40 -18.64 4.80
C ALA A 60 3.66 -17.80 5.11
N LYS A 61 4.63 -17.72 4.20
CA LYS A 61 5.79 -16.84 4.39
C LYS A 61 5.38 -15.39 4.55
N THR A 62 4.46 -14.86 3.73
CA THR A 62 3.99 -13.47 3.88
C THR A 62 3.32 -13.22 5.23
N ILE A 63 2.56 -14.18 5.76
CA ILE A 63 1.86 -14.05 7.05
C ILE A 63 2.86 -14.08 8.23
N TRP A 64 3.87 -14.96 8.15
CA TRP A 64 4.72 -15.30 9.29
C TRP A 64 6.14 -14.72 9.23
N VAL A 65 6.59 -14.24 8.06
CA VAL A 65 7.93 -13.72 7.79
C VAL A 65 7.83 -12.47 6.90
N GLU A 66 8.30 -11.32 7.38
CA GLU A 66 8.54 -10.17 6.50
C GLU A 66 9.53 -10.59 5.42
N THR A 67 9.04 -10.80 4.20
CA THR A 67 9.83 -11.33 3.10
C THR A 67 10.28 -10.17 2.23
N ASP A 68 11.59 -10.00 2.06
CA ASP A 68 12.15 -9.07 1.10
C ASP A 68 11.85 -9.56 -0.33
N THR A 69 11.16 -8.74 -1.10
CA THR A 69 10.82 -9.01 -2.50
C THR A 69 12.05 -9.23 -3.38
N ALA A 70 13.22 -8.70 -3.00
CA ALA A 70 14.48 -8.92 -3.71
C ALA A 70 14.91 -10.41 -3.64
N THR A 71 14.72 -11.07 -2.51
CA THR A 71 15.08 -12.49 -2.32
C THR A 71 14.14 -13.42 -3.09
N ILE A 72 12.90 -12.98 -3.36
CA ILE A 72 11.92 -13.73 -4.15
C ILE A 72 12.33 -13.77 -5.63
N ALA A 73 12.92 -12.69 -6.15
CA ALA A 73 13.28 -12.54 -7.56
C ALA A 73 14.39 -13.51 -8.03
N GLU A 74 15.22 -14.01 -7.11
CA GLU A 74 16.36 -14.89 -7.42
C GLU A 74 15.95 -16.33 -7.81
N GLN A 75 14.69 -16.70 -7.61
CA GLN A 75 14.16 -18.02 -7.93
C GLN A 75 12.93 -17.89 -8.83
N ALA A 76 13.07 -18.26 -10.11
CA ALA A 76 12.02 -18.07 -11.13
C ALA A 76 10.66 -18.68 -10.74
N GLU A 77 10.64 -19.90 -10.17
CA GLU A 77 9.41 -20.55 -9.71
C GLU A 77 8.77 -19.85 -8.50
N THR A 78 9.60 -19.33 -7.59
CA THR A 78 9.14 -18.55 -6.43
C THR A 78 8.60 -17.20 -6.85
N ALA A 79 9.24 -16.54 -7.81
CA ALA A 79 8.78 -15.28 -8.40
C ALA A 79 7.44 -15.43 -9.12
N LYS A 80 7.28 -16.50 -9.91
CA LYS A 80 6.02 -16.84 -10.58
C LYS A 80 4.89 -17.08 -9.57
N SER A 81 5.15 -17.93 -8.57
CA SER A 81 4.17 -18.23 -7.52
C SER A 81 3.79 -16.98 -6.72
N PHE A 82 4.75 -16.07 -6.49
CA PHE A 82 4.47 -14.79 -5.84
C PHE A 82 3.60 -13.87 -6.71
N ALA A 83 3.89 -13.79 -8.02
CA ALA A 83 3.06 -13.03 -8.96
C ALA A 83 1.63 -13.60 -9.04
N ASP A 84 1.47 -14.92 -9.03
CA ASP A 84 0.16 -15.57 -9.00
C ASP A 84 -0.62 -15.25 -7.71
N LEU A 85 0.07 -15.23 -6.55
CA LEU A 85 -0.53 -14.83 -5.28
C LEU A 85 -0.97 -13.35 -5.31
N ILE A 86 -0.14 -12.47 -5.84
CA ILE A 86 -0.48 -11.05 -6.01
C ILE A 86 -1.72 -10.90 -6.89
N ASN A 87 -1.76 -11.59 -8.03
CA ASN A 87 -2.88 -11.54 -8.97
C ASN A 87 -4.18 -12.10 -8.37
N LEU A 88 -4.09 -12.99 -7.38
CA LEU A 88 -5.24 -13.46 -6.60
C LEU A 88 -5.73 -12.41 -5.57
N ILE A 89 -4.81 -11.70 -4.93
CA ILE A 89 -5.12 -10.80 -3.80
C ILE A 89 -5.53 -9.41 -4.27
N VAL A 90 -4.91 -8.87 -5.31
CA VAL A 90 -5.17 -7.50 -5.81
C VAL A 90 -6.66 -7.27 -6.15
N PRO A 91 -7.36 -8.17 -6.87
CA PRO A 91 -8.80 -8.01 -7.12
C PRO A 91 -9.64 -8.05 -5.84
N LEU A 92 -9.19 -8.77 -4.81
CA LEU A 92 -9.88 -8.83 -3.52
C LEU A 92 -9.67 -7.57 -2.68
N ALA A 93 -8.56 -6.86 -2.90
CA ALA A 93 -8.17 -5.65 -2.19
C ALA A 93 -8.79 -4.37 -2.78
N MET A 94 -8.94 -4.30 -4.10
CA MET A 94 -9.46 -3.12 -4.79
C MET A 94 -10.97 -2.96 -4.61
N LEU A 95 -11.39 -1.83 -3.99
CA LEU A 95 -12.80 -1.42 -3.94
C LEU A 95 -13.15 -0.48 -5.09
N GLU A 96 -12.29 0.51 -5.37
CA GLU A 96 -12.45 1.49 -6.45
C GLU A 96 -11.06 1.82 -7.06
N PRO A 97 -10.89 1.71 -8.39
CA PRO A 97 -11.78 1.05 -9.34
C PRO A 97 -11.91 -0.46 -9.07
N ARG A 98 -12.95 -1.09 -9.60
CA ARG A 98 -13.16 -2.54 -9.47
C ARG A 98 -12.34 -3.28 -10.53
N ILE A 99 -11.62 -4.32 -10.10
CA ILE A 99 -10.92 -5.22 -11.03
C ILE A 99 -11.93 -6.23 -11.59
N VAL A 100 -12.12 -6.23 -12.91
CA VAL A 100 -13.00 -7.15 -13.66
C VAL A 100 -12.26 -7.68 -14.88
N ALA A 101 -12.76 -8.73 -15.53
CA ALA A 101 -12.10 -9.28 -16.73
C ALA A 101 -12.27 -8.37 -17.95
N GLU A 102 -13.46 -7.79 -18.12
CA GLU A 102 -13.83 -6.96 -19.25
C GLU A 102 -14.42 -5.65 -18.70
N PRO A 103 -13.63 -4.57 -18.62
CA PRO A 103 -14.10 -3.28 -18.10
C PRO A 103 -15.10 -2.63 -19.06
N GLU A 104 -16.27 -2.21 -18.56
CA GLU A 104 -17.30 -1.56 -19.39
C GLU A 104 -17.44 -0.06 -19.10
N GLY A 105 -16.78 0.47 -18.07
CA GLY A 105 -16.81 1.90 -17.74
C GLY A 105 -15.72 2.36 -16.79
N ASP A 106 -15.67 3.67 -16.54
CA ASP A 106 -14.57 4.35 -15.84
C ASP A 106 -14.33 3.89 -14.38
N GLY A 107 -15.31 3.21 -13.77
CA GLY A 107 -15.19 2.63 -12.43
C GLY A 107 -14.58 1.23 -12.39
N GLU A 108 -14.21 0.68 -13.55
CA GLU A 108 -13.74 -0.68 -13.74
C GLU A 108 -12.41 -0.68 -14.50
N ILE A 109 -11.54 -1.62 -14.15
CA ILE A 109 -10.27 -1.86 -14.82
C ILE A 109 -9.99 -3.35 -14.86
N SER A 110 -9.15 -3.79 -15.80
CA SER A 110 -8.64 -5.14 -15.82
C SER A 110 -7.43 -5.28 -14.90
N LEU A 111 -7.07 -6.52 -14.58
CA LEU A 111 -5.85 -6.75 -13.82
C LEU A 111 -4.59 -6.39 -14.64
N ASP A 112 -4.68 -6.37 -15.97
CA ASP A 112 -3.57 -6.04 -16.85
C ASP A 112 -3.31 -4.54 -16.94
N ASP A 113 -4.30 -3.70 -16.59
CA ASP A 113 -4.16 -2.24 -16.50
C ASP A 113 -3.35 -1.80 -15.26
N VAL A 114 -3.09 -2.71 -14.32
CA VAL A 114 -2.34 -2.42 -13.10
C VAL A 114 -0.88 -2.85 -13.27
N GLU A 115 0.04 -1.89 -13.20
CA GLU A 115 1.46 -2.16 -13.27
C GLU A 115 1.93 -3.07 -12.12
N PHE A 116 2.97 -3.86 -12.36
CA PHE A 116 3.47 -4.81 -11.37
C PHE A 116 3.90 -4.13 -10.06
N ALA A 117 4.52 -2.95 -10.13
CA ALA A 117 4.92 -2.17 -8.95
C ALA A 117 3.70 -1.77 -8.10
N ASP A 118 2.62 -1.33 -8.75
CA ASP A 118 1.35 -1.02 -8.09
C ASP A 118 0.71 -2.27 -7.49
N LYS A 119 0.72 -3.41 -8.19
CA LYS A 119 0.21 -4.69 -7.67
C LYS A 119 0.93 -5.10 -6.39
N VAL A 120 2.26 -4.96 -6.34
CA VAL A 120 3.07 -5.23 -5.12
C VAL A 120 2.69 -4.27 -3.99
N ALA A 121 2.55 -2.97 -4.28
CA ALA A 121 2.15 -1.99 -3.28
C ALA A 121 0.74 -2.27 -2.72
N ILE A 122 -0.23 -2.57 -3.58
CA ILE A 122 -1.60 -2.95 -3.19
C ILE A 122 -1.56 -4.19 -2.30
N PHE A 123 -0.80 -5.21 -2.69
CA PHE A 123 -0.63 -6.42 -1.89
C PHE A 123 -0.10 -6.08 -0.50
N GLN A 124 1.03 -5.37 -0.39
CA GLN A 124 1.64 -5.02 0.89
C GLN A 124 0.71 -4.18 1.79
N LEU A 125 0.03 -3.18 1.22
CA LEU A 125 -0.88 -2.30 1.96
C LEU A 125 -2.13 -3.03 2.45
N SER A 126 -2.59 -4.02 1.67
CA SER A 126 -3.83 -4.75 1.97
C SER A 126 -3.62 -5.96 2.87
N THR A 127 -2.43 -6.57 2.85
CA THR A 127 -2.08 -7.74 3.67
C THR A 127 -1.28 -7.41 4.92
N GLY A 128 -0.52 -6.31 4.91
CA GLY A 128 0.37 -5.89 6.03
C GLY A 128 -0.35 -5.33 7.27
N GLY A 129 -1.69 -5.33 7.29
CA GLY A 129 -2.47 -4.74 8.36
C GLY A 129 -2.23 -3.22 8.53
N SER A 130 -2.95 -2.61 9.48
CA SER A 130 -2.96 -1.14 9.68
C SER A 130 -1.59 -0.49 9.94
N THR A 131 -0.55 -1.28 10.24
CA THR A 131 0.80 -0.81 10.55
C THR A 131 1.54 -0.34 9.29
N VAL A 132 1.36 -1.02 8.15
CA VAL A 132 1.97 -0.64 6.86
C VAL A 132 1.31 0.60 6.26
N LEU A 133 -0.02 0.74 6.40
CA LEU A 133 -0.73 1.97 5.98
C LEU A 133 -0.29 3.20 6.79
N LYS A 134 0.00 3.03 8.10
CA LYS A 134 0.52 4.11 8.96
C LYS A 134 1.94 4.51 8.60
N SER A 135 2.84 3.56 8.31
CA SER A 135 4.22 3.86 7.93
C SER A 135 4.31 4.48 6.53
N PHE A 136 3.48 4.05 5.58
CA PHE A 136 3.42 4.66 4.24
C PHE A 136 2.88 6.11 4.29
N ARG A 137 1.82 6.36 5.07
CA ARG A 137 1.36 7.75 5.37
C ARG A 137 2.46 8.60 6.01
N ALA A 138 3.21 8.06 6.97
CA ALA A 138 4.28 8.78 7.65
C ALA A 138 5.48 9.07 6.72
N GLN A 139 5.78 8.18 5.79
CA GLN A 139 6.86 8.36 4.80
C GLN A 139 6.46 9.34 3.70
N GLN A 140 5.23 9.29 3.17
CA GLN A 140 4.75 10.30 2.21
C GLN A 140 4.68 11.70 2.81
N ALA A 141 4.21 11.85 4.06
CA ALA A 141 4.20 13.13 4.76
C ALA A 141 5.61 13.73 4.96
N ARG A 142 6.64 12.88 5.08
CA ARG A 142 8.04 13.31 5.15
C ARG A 142 8.62 13.68 3.77
N ALA A 143 8.22 12.98 2.71
CA ALA A 143 8.64 13.28 1.34
C ALA A 143 8.00 14.57 0.78
N MET A 144 6.81 14.94 1.27
CA MET A 144 6.10 16.17 0.91
C MET A 144 6.45 17.36 1.82
N ALA A 145 7.44 17.24 2.71
CA ALA A 145 7.90 18.38 3.49
C ALA A 145 8.43 19.47 2.53
N PRO A 146 7.94 20.72 2.62
CA PRO A 146 8.36 21.77 1.70
C PRO A 146 9.87 22.01 1.86
N VAL A 147 10.58 21.96 0.73
CA VAL A 147 11.94 22.48 0.64
C VAL A 147 11.87 23.96 1.05
N PRO A 148 12.68 24.43 2.02
CA PRO A 148 12.69 25.84 2.37
C PRO A 148 13.03 26.64 1.12
N ASP A 149 12.12 27.55 0.73
CA ASP A 149 12.31 28.44 -0.40
C ASP A 149 13.63 29.18 -0.21
N GLY A 150 14.59 28.87 -1.08
CA GLY A 150 15.89 29.53 -1.14
C GLY A 150 15.72 30.97 -1.62
N LYS A 151 15.38 31.87 -0.71
CA LYS A 151 15.64 33.30 -0.86
C LYS A 151 16.90 33.63 -0.09
N ASP A 152 18.01 33.71 -0.81
CA ASP A 152 19.02 34.78 -0.69
C ASP A 152 20.15 34.54 -1.70
N VAL A 153 19.84 34.75 -2.98
CA VAL A 153 20.87 35.03 -3.99
C VAL A 153 20.92 36.55 -4.13
N GLN A 154 21.65 37.21 -3.23
CA GLN A 154 21.95 38.64 -3.34
C GLN A 154 22.78 38.87 -4.61
N SER A 155 22.23 39.68 -5.53
CA SER A 155 22.94 40.18 -6.70
C SER A 155 24.05 41.15 -6.28
N ALA A 156 25.26 40.88 -6.80
CA ALA A 156 26.46 41.69 -7.06
C ALA A 156 26.70 43.05 -6.35
N PRO A 157 27.96 43.34 -6.00
CA PRO A 157 28.51 44.69 -6.11
C PRO A 157 29.39 44.84 -7.37
N GLU A 158 28.94 45.78 -8.20
CA GLU A 158 29.63 46.66 -9.13
C GLU A 158 31.16 46.85 -8.88
N GLN A 159 32.00 46.50 -9.87
CA GLN A 159 33.41 46.95 -9.90
C GLN A 159 33.50 48.27 -10.69
N PRO A 160 34.03 49.36 -10.10
CA PRO A 160 34.24 50.61 -10.82
C PRO A 160 35.49 50.54 -11.72
N GLY A 161 35.41 51.17 -12.88
CA GLY A 161 36.45 51.17 -13.92
C GLY A 161 37.66 52.06 -13.66
N GLY A 162 38.65 51.92 -14.56
CA GLY A 162 39.82 52.79 -14.74
C GLY A 162 41.12 52.16 -14.19
N GLY A 163 42.26 52.13 -14.88
CA GLY A 163 42.67 52.72 -16.14
C GLY A 163 44.21 52.68 -16.22
N ARG A 164 44.71 52.56 -17.46
CA ARG A 164 46.11 52.59 -17.92
C ARG A 164 47.03 51.41 -17.60
#